data_AF-A0A6B8VSD6-F1
#
_entry.id   AF-A0A6B8VSD6-F1
#
_cell.length_a   1.000
_cell.length_b   1.000
_cell.length_c   1.000
_cell.angle_alpha   90.00
_cell.angle_beta   90.00
_cell.angle_gamma   90.00
#
_symmetry.space_group_name_H-M   'P 1'
#
loop_
_entity.id
_entity.type
_entity.pdbx_description
1 polymer ?
#
loop_
_entity_poly.entity_id
_entity_poly.type
_entity_poly.pdbx_seq_one_letter_code
_entity_poly.pdbx_strand_id
1 'polypeptide(L)'
;MNPGLRRVLVVAWGTLLLGLLLYPLFAPGQLALRDMLVLDSPALSLNALGFGDLPARNVPQDGLLALVGLVLPASWFARGLLILGGALAVVGAAWLARYLKSGVFGQITAVTVVVWNPFIIERFLQGQWSLVIAAWLLPLIAAAGLSRRPVVQWLGMWLASLTPTGALFALIMGVATAKKRRLSTFLVGLGLCLPWLVPALFSLFSGSAASAPAGAAAFAPRAEQGAGTLGSLLGLGGIWNADAVPVSRENGFALLGIGLFAALLLCLRHCPPVLLWLGVLGLGGAIATWLLPGATAWVVANIPGAGLFRDSQKLVMLALPAYAALASGFRGVPAAVVLLLTFAQVPDAPKAMQQLAPVEVPVDTALVEFAAGRDVLMVNEPTLVTLNGQVAVNPNSKAFSLVEPGSLSVDGVMVDPPSARWSAARQAWTLGDLRALDDLGVGVVVDGDLVVETGDQPQRGFKFGLGLALLGMWLAAPLLFLLFGGRRRGLRKGAGKGARKAAGRGKGSGKAAT
;
A
#
# COMPACT_ATOMS: atom_id res chain seq x y z
N MET A 1 -8.79 -1.14 -36.83
CA MET A 1 -9.58 -1.59 -35.65
C MET A 1 -10.22 -0.38 -34.97
N ASN A 2 -11.55 -0.40 -34.83
CA ASN A 2 -12.36 0.66 -34.23
C ASN A 2 -11.87 1.01 -32.80
N PRO A 3 -11.72 2.31 -32.44
CA PRO A 3 -11.38 2.74 -31.08
C PRO A 3 -12.27 2.17 -29.98
N GLY A 4 -13.56 1.96 -30.25
CA GLY A 4 -14.50 1.31 -29.33
C GLY A 4 -14.11 -0.13 -29.03
N LEU A 5 -13.91 -0.93 -30.09
CA LEU A 5 -13.49 -2.33 -29.97
C LEU A 5 -12.14 -2.48 -29.23
N ARG A 6 -11.19 -1.57 -29.47
CA ARG A 6 -9.92 -1.54 -28.72
C ARG A 6 -10.12 -1.40 -27.22
N ARG A 7 -11.02 -0.50 -26.79
CA ARG A 7 -11.30 -0.29 -25.36
C ARG A 7 -11.98 -1.51 -24.75
N VAL A 8 -12.96 -2.08 -25.45
CA VAL A 8 -13.66 -3.30 -25.01
C VAL A 8 -12.68 -4.44 -24.80
N LEU A 9 -11.76 -4.69 -25.74
CA LEU A 9 -10.76 -5.75 -25.61
C LEU A 9 -9.85 -5.57 -24.40
N VAL A 10 -9.35 -4.34 -24.16
CA VAL A 10 -8.48 -4.06 -23.01
C VAL A 10 -9.23 -4.20 -21.68
N VAL A 11 -10.48 -3.74 -21.62
CA VAL A 11 -11.32 -3.88 -20.43
C VAL A 11 -11.64 -5.35 -20.17
N ALA A 12 -12.10 -6.08 -21.19
CA ALA A 12 -12.39 -7.51 -21.07
C ALA A 12 -11.17 -8.31 -20.63
N TRP A 13 -10.00 -7.99 -21.19
CA TRP A 13 -8.73 -8.60 -20.77
C TRP A 13 -8.38 -8.29 -19.32
N GLY A 14 -8.48 -7.03 -18.90
CA GLY A 14 -8.25 -6.64 -17.51
C GLY A 14 -9.23 -7.31 -16.54
N THR A 15 -10.52 -7.38 -16.90
CA THR A 15 -11.56 -8.07 -16.13
C THR A 15 -11.26 -9.56 -16.00
N LEU A 16 -10.79 -10.22 -17.08
CA LEU A 16 -10.37 -11.61 -17.02
C LEU A 16 -9.22 -11.82 -16.02
N LEU A 17 -8.16 -11.01 -16.12
CA LEU A 17 -7.01 -11.11 -15.20
C LEU A 17 -7.41 -10.89 -13.75
N LEU A 18 -8.16 -9.82 -13.47
CA LEU A 18 -8.61 -9.51 -12.11
C LEU A 18 -9.60 -10.55 -11.59
N GLY A 19 -10.49 -11.08 -12.44
CA GLY A 19 -11.39 -12.16 -12.08
C GLY A 19 -10.63 -13.40 -11.65
N LEU A 20 -9.59 -13.80 -12.40
CA LEU A 20 -8.75 -14.94 -12.07
C LEU A 20 -7.96 -14.76 -10.75
N LEU A 21 -7.54 -13.54 -10.41
CA LEU A 21 -6.77 -13.28 -9.19
C LEU A 21 -7.66 -13.02 -7.95
N LEU A 22 -8.81 -12.38 -8.14
CA LEU A 22 -9.62 -11.84 -7.05
C LEU A 22 -10.93 -12.62 -6.80
N TYR A 23 -11.23 -13.67 -7.57
CA TYR A 23 -12.43 -14.48 -7.32
C TYR A 23 -12.56 -15.02 -5.88
N PRO A 24 -11.47 -15.34 -5.13
CA PRO A 24 -11.62 -15.87 -3.77
C PRO A 24 -12.22 -14.85 -2.81
N LEU A 25 -12.09 -13.55 -3.09
CA LEU A 25 -12.62 -12.47 -2.25
C LEU A 25 -14.16 -12.46 -2.17
N PHE A 26 -14.85 -13.13 -3.10
CA PHE A 26 -16.31 -13.20 -3.10
C PHE A 26 -16.88 -14.25 -2.12
N ALA A 27 -16.03 -15.06 -1.48
CA ALA A 27 -16.47 -16.03 -0.48
C ALA A 27 -16.93 -15.34 0.83
N PRO A 28 -17.81 -15.98 1.62
CA PRO A 28 -18.22 -15.46 2.93
C PRO A 28 -17.07 -15.52 3.96
N GLY A 29 -17.18 -14.77 5.05
CA GLY A 29 -16.16 -14.67 6.10
C GLY A 29 -15.46 -13.31 6.11
N GLN A 30 -14.31 -13.23 6.78
CA GLN A 30 -13.47 -12.04 6.94
C GLN A 30 -12.06 -12.30 6.38
N LEU A 31 -11.37 -11.25 5.96
CA LEU A 31 -10.02 -11.36 5.40
C LEU A 31 -9.02 -11.59 6.53
N ALA A 32 -8.46 -12.81 6.62
CA ALA A 32 -7.43 -13.17 7.58
C ALA A 32 -6.36 -14.06 6.92
N LEU A 33 -5.22 -13.46 6.55
CA LEU A 33 -4.06 -14.15 5.98
C LEU A 33 -2.79 -13.38 6.31
N ARG A 34 -1.91 -13.96 7.13
CA ARG A 34 -0.63 -13.38 7.55
C ARG A 34 -0.82 -11.94 8.05
N ASP A 35 -0.30 -10.94 7.33
CA ASP A 35 -0.41 -9.51 7.69
C ASP A 35 -1.81 -8.93 7.44
N MET A 36 -2.67 -9.61 6.67
CA MET A 36 -4.03 -9.19 6.39
C MET A 36 -4.95 -9.67 7.52
N LEU A 37 -5.50 -8.74 8.28
CA LEU A 37 -6.60 -8.99 9.20
C LEU A 37 -7.60 -7.83 9.10
N VAL A 38 -8.75 -8.10 8.47
CA VAL A 38 -9.84 -7.13 8.31
C VAL A 38 -11.12 -7.74 8.85
N LEU A 39 -11.37 -7.46 10.13
CA LEU A 39 -12.63 -7.78 10.81
C LEU A 39 -13.78 -6.99 10.20
N ASP A 40 -15.02 -7.43 10.42
CA ASP A 40 -16.19 -6.66 9.99
C ASP A 40 -16.40 -5.41 10.84
N SER A 41 -16.08 -5.49 12.14
CA SER A 41 -16.19 -4.39 13.10
C SER A 41 -14.89 -4.23 13.90
N PRO A 42 -13.80 -3.75 13.28
CA PRO A 42 -12.55 -3.49 14.01
C PRO A 42 -12.68 -2.30 14.95
N ALA A 43 -11.98 -2.36 16.08
CA ALA A 43 -12.04 -1.33 17.12
C ALA A 43 -11.41 -0.01 16.66
N LEU A 44 -12.11 1.10 16.93
CA LEU A 44 -11.57 2.45 16.81
C LEU A 44 -10.73 2.81 18.03
N SER A 45 -9.48 2.34 18.00
CA SER A 45 -8.48 2.47 19.06
C SER A 45 -7.35 3.44 18.70
N LEU A 46 -6.48 3.74 19.67
CA LEU A 46 -5.23 4.48 19.40
C LEU A 46 -4.32 3.71 18.42
N ASN A 47 -4.29 2.38 18.49
CA ASN A 47 -3.55 1.52 17.55
C ASN A 47 -4.01 1.76 16.10
N ALA A 48 -5.33 1.79 15.88
CA ALA A 48 -5.91 2.04 14.56
C ALA A 48 -5.57 3.45 14.02
N LEU A 49 -5.37 4.42 14.91
CA LEU A 49 -5.00 5.80 14.58
C LEU A 49 -3.47 6.04 14.55
N GLY A 50 -2.66 5.03 14.87
CA GLY A 50 -1.20 5.09 14.84
C GLY A 50 -0.52 5.60 16.11
N PHE A 51 -1.28 5.89 17.15
CA PHE A 51 -0.79 6.39 18.44
C PHE A 51 -0.70 5.28 19.51
N GLY A 52 -0.74 4.02 19.07
CA GLY A 52 -0.60 2.83 19.89
C GLY A 52 0.84 2.48 20.25
N ASP A 53 1.02 1.24 20.73
CA ASP A 53 2.32 0.71 21.17
C ASP A 53 3.27 0.37 20.00
N LEU A 54 2.73 0.15 18.80
CA LEU A 54 3.49 -0.23 17.62
C LEU A 54 3.62 0.91 16.60
N PRO A 55 4.64 0.87 15.72
CA PRO A 55 4.77 1.84 14.63
C PRO A 55 3.50 1.91 13.76
N ALA A 56 3.13 3.12 13.34
CA ALA A 56 1.95 3.44 12.55
C ALA A 56 1.99 2.94 11.08
N ARG A 57 2.28 1.65 10.89
CA ARG A 57 2.52 1.00 9.58
C ARG A 57 1.26 0.79 8.73
N ASN A 58 0.08 0.88 9.35
CA ASN A 58 -1.22 0.69 8.69
C ASN A 58 -2.10 1.95 8.74
N VAL A 59 -1.53 3.13 8.99
CA VAL A 59 -2.32 4.38 9.08
C VAL A 59 -2.24 5.13 7.75
N PRO A 60 -3.37 5.60 7.19
CA PRO A 60 -4.72 5.68 7.77
C PRO A 60 -5.63 4.47 7.53
N GLN A 61 -5.16 3.38 6.90
CA GLN A 61 -5.98 2.19 6.60
C GLN A 61 -6.77 1.68 7.81
N ASP A 62 -6.13 1.40 8.94
CA ASP A 62 -6.81 0.75 10.07
C ASP A 62 -7.85 1.68 10.71
N GLY A 63 -7.55 2.97 10.83
CA GLY A 63 -8.53 3.98 11.26
C GLY A 63 -9.70 4.14 10.29
N LEU A 64 -9.45 4.09 8.97
CA LEU A 64 -10.50 4.08 7.96
C LEU A 64 -11.41 2.85 8.10
N LEU A 65 -10.82 1.66 8.26
CA LEU A 65 -11.58 0.41 8.44
C LEU A 65 -12.38 0.43 9.75
N ALA A 66 -11.81 0.94 10.84
CA ALA A 66 -12.50 1.10 12.11
C ALA A 66 -13.71 2.05 11.99
N LEU A 67 -13.57 3.19 11.30
CA LEU A 67 -14.71 4.10 11.05
C LEU A 67 -15.79 3.47 10.18
N VAL A 68 -15.39 2.75 9.13
CA VAL A 68 -16.33 2.07 8.23
C VAL A 68 -17.07 0.96 8.97
N GLY A 69 -16.37 0.20 9.81
CA GLY A 69 -16.88 -0.90 10.64
C GLY A 69 -17.96 -0.51 11.63
N LEU A 70 -18.15 0.80 11.89
CA LEU A 70 -19.26 1.33 12.68
C LEU A 70 -20.61 1.28 11.94
N VAL A 71 -20.60 1.22 10.61
CA VAL A 71 -21.81 1.35 9.78
C VAL A 71 -21.99 0.16 8.85
N LEU A 72 -20.89 -0.40 8.33
CA LEU A 72 -20.93 -1.52 7.40
C LEU A 72 -19.72 -2.43 7.61
N PRO A 73 -19.82 -3.73 7.27
CA PRO A 73 -18.73 -4.68 7.41
C PRO A 73 -17.44 -4.21 6.71
N ALA A 74 -16.41 -3.87 7.48
CA ALA A 74 -15.17 -3.30 6.95
C ALA A 74 -14.42 -4.28 6.03
N SER A 75 -14.59 -5.59 6.24
CA SER A 75 -14.04 -6.63 5.36
C SER A 75 -14.57 -6.52 3.92
N TRP A 76 -15.87 -6.30 3.76
CA TRP A 76 -16.47 -6.10 2.43
C TRP A 76 -16.02 -4.79 1.78
N PHE A 77 -15.83 -3.74 2.56
CA PHE A 77 -15.29 -2.48 2.07
C PHE A 77 -13.86 -2.64 1.53
N ALA A 78 -12.98 -3.34 2.26
CA ALA A 78 -11.61 -3.61 1.82
C ALA A 78 -11.57 -4.38 0.48
N ARG A 79 -12.47 -5.35 0.28
CA ARG A 79 -12.61 -6.08 -1.00
C ARG A 79 -13.06 -5.16 -2.13
N GLY A 80 -14.01 -4.26 -1.84
CA GLY A 80 -14.43 -3.22 -2.79
C GLY A 80 -13.25 -2.32 -3.21
N LEU A 81 -12.39 -1.92 -2.27
CA LEU A 81 -11.17 -1.17 -2.55
C LEU A 81 -10.17 -1.97 -3.39
N LEU A 82 -10.04 -3.28 -3.17
CA LEU A 82 -9.19 -4.15 -3.99
C LEU A 82 -9.68 -4.23 -5.44
N ILE A 83 -10.99 -4.44 -5.64
CA ILE A 83 -11.61 -4.47 -6.98
C ILE A 83 -11.42 -3.11 -7.67
N LEU A 84 -11.66 -2.00 -6.95
CA LEU A 84 -11.45 -0.66 -7.47
C LEU A 84 -9.98 -0.41 -7.82
N GLY A 85 -9.05 -0.77 -6.94
CA GLY A 85 -7.60 -0.65 -7.16
C GLY A 85 -7.15 -1.40 -8.40
N GLY A 86 -7.61 -2.65 -8.57
CA GLY A 86 -7.33 -3.47 -9.75
C GLY A 86 -7.89 -2.86 -11.03
N ALA A 87 -9.14 -2.40 -11.01
CA ALA A 87 -9.75 -1.72 -12.16
C ALA A 87 -8.98 -0.44 -12.54
N LEU A 88 -8.55 0.33 -11.54
CA LEU A 88 -7.71 1.51 -11.75
C LEU A 88 -6.30 1.15 -12.25
N ALA A 89 -5.76 -0.01 -11.90
CA ALA A 89 -4.51 -0.55 -12.45
C ALA A 89 -4.62 -0.76 -13.97
N VAL A 90 -5.71 -1.43 -14.39
CA VAL A 90 -6.00 -1.68 -15.82
C VAL A 90 -6.13 -0.35 -16.57
N VAL A 91 -6.91 0.60 -16.01
CA VAL A 91 -7.08 1.93 -16.60
C VAL A 91 -5.76 2.69 -16.68
N GLY A 92 -4.97 2.65 -15.61
CA GLY A 92 -3.68 3.32 -15.49
C GLY A 92 -2.65 2.80 -16.49
N ALA A 93 -2.46 1.49 -16.55
CA ALA A 93 -1.54 0.83 -17.47
C ALA A 93 -1.93 1.07 -18.94
N ALA A 94 -3.22 0.90 -19.27
CA ALA A 94 -3.73 1.18 -20.61
C ALA A 94 -3.62 2.67 -20.97
N TRP A 95 -3.80 3.58 -20.01
CA TRP A 95 -3.61 5.00 -20.24
C TRP A 95 -2.14 5.34 -20.47
N LEU A 96 -1.21 4.78 -19.68
CA LEU A 96 0.21 4.96 -19.88
C LEU A 96 0.65 4.49 -21.28
N ALA A 97 0.23 3.29 -21.68
CA ALA A 97 0.48 2.78 -23.03
C ALA A 97 -0.07 3.70 -24.13
N ARG A 98 -1.29 4.23 -23.96
CA ARG A 98 -1.87 5.20 -24.91
C ARG A 98 -1.11 6.53 -24.94
N TYR A 99 -0.62 7.01 -23.80
CA TYR A 99 0.22 8.21 -23.72
C TYR A 99 1.50 8.03 -24.55
N LEU A 100 2.06 6.82 -24.54
CA LEU A 100 3.22 6.42 -25.34
C LEU A 100 2.87 6.04 -26.79
N LYS A 101 1.62 6.30 -27.22
CA LYS A 101 1.11 6.01 -28.57
C LYS A 101 1.10 4.52 -28.95
N SER A 102 1.06 3.63 -27.96
CA SER A 102 0.98 2.19 -28.19
C SER A 102 -0.40 1.73 -28.69
N GLY A 103 -0.39 0.68 -29.51
CA GLY A 103 -1.59 0.02 -30.02
C GLY A 103 -2.34 -0.80 -28.97
N VAL A 104 -3.26 -1.65 -29.41
CA VAL A 104 -4.02 -2.55 -28.51
C VAL A 104 -3.10 -3.59 -27.85
N PHE A 105 -2.18 -4.18 -28.60
CA PHE A 105 -1.25 -5.18 -28.08
C PHE A 105 -0.36 -4.60 -26.99
N GLY A 106 0.17 -3.38 -27.18
CA GLY A 106 0.94 -2.68 -26.16
C GLY A 106 0.12 -2.31 -24.91
N GLN A 107 -1.19 -2.08 -25.05
CA GLN A 107 -2.07 -1.89 -23.88
C GLN A 107 -2.28 -3.21 -23.14
N ILE A 108 -2.51 -4.31 -23.87
CA ILE A 108 -2.70 -5.64 -23.30
C ILE A 108 -1.44 -6.07 -22.55
N THR A 109 -0.24 -5.97 -23.15
CA THR A 109 1.03 -6.31 -22.47
C THR A 109 1.28 -5.44 -21.24
N ALA A 110 1.04 -4.13 -21.31
CA ALA A 110 1.19 -3.24 -20.17
C ALA A 110 0.23 -3.59 -19.03
N VAL A 111 -1.03 -3.90 -19.34
CA VAL A 111 -2.03 -4.33 -18.35
C VAL A 111 -1.62 -5.67 -17.72
N THR A 112 -1.22 -6.65 -18.52
CA THR A 112 -0.79 -7.97 -18.01
C THR A 112 0.40 -7.83 -17.07
N VAL A 113 1.44 -7.08 -17.44
CA VAL A 113 2.63 -6.91 -16.59
C VAL A 113 2.31 -6.20 -15.27
N VAL A 114 1.36 -5.27 -15.25
CA VAL A 114 0.97 -4.57 -14.02
C VAL A 114 0.11 -5.42 -13.11
N VAL A 115 -0.80 -6.22 -13.67
CA VAL A 115 -1.77 -7.01 -12.88
C VAL A 115 -1.21 -8.38 -12.49
N TRP A 116 -0.51 -9.04 -13.41
CA TRP A 116 0.00 -10.41 -13.28
C TRP A 116 1.53 -10.40 -13.19
N ASN A 117 2.06 -10.11 -12.01
CA ASN A 117 3.50 -10.18 -11.76
C ASN A 117 3.79 -10.67 -10.33
N PRO A 118 4.99 -11.22 -10.08
CA PRO A 118 5.35 -11.80 -8.78
C PRO A 118 5.19 -10.84 -7.61
N PHE A 119 5.57 -9.57 -7.76
CA PHE A 119 5.40 -8.57 -6.71
C PHE A 119 3.94 -8.51 -6.22
N ILE A 120 2.98 -8.47 -7.13
CA ILE A 120 1.56 -8.40 -6.78
C ILE A 120 1.10 -9.68 -6.09
N ILE A 121 1.47 -10.85 -6.64
CA ILE A 121 1.04 -12.15 -6.10
C ILE A 121 1.65 -12.40 -4.72
N GLU A 122 2.95 -12.24 -4.57
CA GLU A 122 3.67 -12.44 -3.30
C GLU A 122 3.15 -11.47 -2.22
N ARG A 123 2.85 -10.22 -2.58
CA ARG A 123 2.32 -9.22 -1.62
C ARG A 123 0.87 -9.50 -1.23
N PHE A 124 0.07 -10.07 -2.12
CA PHE A 124 -1.23 -10.60 -1.73
C PHE A 124 -1.10 -11.77 -0.75
N LEU A 125 -0.25 -12.75 -1.06
CA LEU A 125 -0.04 -13.91 -0.19
C LEU A 125 0.54 -13.52 1.17
N GLN A 126 1.37 -12.49 1.24
CA GLN A 126 1.84 -11.92 2.49
C GLN A 126 0.75 -11.20 3.30
N GLY A 127 -0.37 -10.84 2.68
CA GLY A 127 -1.46 -10.10 3.31
C GLY A 127 -1.34 -8.57 3.20
N GLN A 128 -0.46 -8.04 2.36
CA GLN A 128 -0.20 -6.60 2.20
C GLN A 128 -1.09 -5.99 1.10
N TRP A 129 -2.40 -6.19 1.25
CA TRP A 129 -3.43 -5.88 0.24
C TRP A 129 -3.47 -4.39 -0.17
N SER A 130 -3.31 -3.47 0.77
CA SER A 130 -3.30 -2.03 0.50
C SER A 130 -2.01 -1.55 -0.15
N LEU A 131 -0.88 -2.25 0.08
CA LEU A 131 0.36 -2.02 -0.64
C LEU A 131 0.24 -2.47 -2.10
N VAL A 132 -0.48 -3.57 -2.35
CA VAL A 132 -0.84 -4.00 -3.70
C VAL A 132 -1.66 -2.93 -4.43
N ILE A 133 -2.67 -2.33 -3.78
CA ILE A 133 -3.41 -1.19 -4.33
C ILE A 133 -2.45 -0.05 -4.69
N ALA A 134 -1.54 0.32 -3.79
CA ALA A 134 -0.58 1.37 -4.06
C ALA A 134 0.30 1.06 -5.29
N ALA A 135 0.78 -0.18 -5.43
CA ALA A 135 1.57 -0.65 -6.56
C ALA A 135 0.80 -0.59 -7.89
N TRP A 136 -0.45 -1.07 -7.88
CA TRP A 136 -1.38 -0.99 -9.00
C TRP A 136 -1.70 0.44 -9.44
N LEU A 137 -1.68 1.40 -8.53
CA LEU A 137 -1.97 2.80 -8.84
C LEU A 137 -0.76 3.58 -9.39
N LEU A 138 0.48 3.11 -9.23
CA LEU A 138 1.66 3.84 -9.71
C LEU A 138 1.63 4.13 -11.22
N PRO A 139 1.24 3.19 -12.12
CA PRO A 139 1.09 3.49 -13.55
C PRO A 139 0.02 4.55 -13.83
N LEU A 140 -1.07 4.56 -13.06
CA LEU A 140 -2.13 5.59 -13.17
C LEU A 140 -1.60 6.96 -12.75
N ILE A 141 -0.92 7.05 -11.60
CA ILE A 141 -0.30 8.28 -11.09
C ILE A 141 0.70 8.83 -12.10
N ALA A 142 1.54 7.96 -12.67
CA ALA A 142 2.50 8.32 -13.71
C ALA A 142 1.80 8.84 -14.98
N ALA A 143 0.82 8.09 -15.51
CA ALA A 143 0.07 8.49 -16.69
C ALA A 143 -0.64 9.83 -16.51
N ALA A 144 -1.24 10.05 -15.33
CA ALA A 144 -1.91 11.29 -14.97
C ALA A 144 -0.95 12.48 -14.88
N GLY A 145 0.21 12.31 -14.22
CA GLY A 145 1.25 13.34 -14.12
C GLY A 145 1.80 13.73 -15.49
N LEU A 146 2.20 12.73 -16.29
CA LEU A 146 2.73 12.91 -17.65
C LEU A 146 1.70 13.56 -18.61
N SER A 147 0.42 13.24 -18.43
CA SER A 147 -0.72 13.79 -19.18
C SER A 147 -1.23 15.13 -18.63
N ARG A 148 -0.59 15.69 -17.59
CA ARG A 148 -0.98 16.96 -16.93
C ARG A 148 -2.42 16.95 -16.41
N ARG A 149 -2.84 15.85 -15.78
CA ARG A 149 -4.14 15.66 -15.12
C ARG A 149 -3.97 15.62 -13.59
N PRO A 150 -3.66 16.78 -12.95
CA PRO A 150 -3.26 16.81 -11.54
C PRO A 150 -4.32 16.25 -10.59
N VAL A 151 -5.61 16.50 -10.84
CA VAL A 151 -6.68 15.97 -9.97
C VAL A 151 -6.71 14.44 -9.97
N VAL A 152 -6.63 13.81 -11.15
CA VAL A 152 -6.58 12.34 -11.25
C VAL A 152 -5.32 11.78 -10.60
N GLN A 153 -4.19 12.49 -10.77
CA GLN A 153 -2.93 12.14 -10.13
C GLN A 153 -3.05 12.18 -8.60
N TRP A 154 -3.60 13.26 -8.03
CA TRP A 154 -3.78 13.43 -6.59
C TRP A 154 -4.79 12.44 -6.00
N LEU A 155 -5.86 12.11 -6.73
CA LEU A 155 -6.79 11.05 -6.32
C LEU A 155 -6.11 9.67 -6.30
N GLY A 156 -5.28 9.36 -7.31
CA GLY A 156 -4.46 8.14 -7.31
C GLY A 156 -3.48 8.12 -6.15
N MET A 157 -2.85 9.26 -5.83
CA MET A 157 -1.94 9.38 -4.68
C MET A 157 -2.65 9.19 -3.34
N TRP A 158 -3.87 9.72 -3.19
CA TRP A 158 -4.68 9.55 -1.99
C TRP A 158 -5.08 8.10 -1.77
N LEU A 159 -5.55 7.41 -2.81
CA LEU A 159 -5.90 6.00 -2.66
C LEU A 159 -4.65 5.12 -2.43
N ALA A 160 -3.51 5.47 -3.03
CA ALA A 160 -2.25 4.80 -2.77
C ALA A 160 -1.70 5.09 -1.36
N SER A 161 -2.13 6.17 -0.69
CA SER A 161 -1.66 6.55 0.65
C SER A 161 -2.41 5.87 1.79
N LEU A 162 -3.16 4.80 1.52
CA LEU A 162 -3.70 3.89 2.55
C LEU A 162 -2.61 3.31 3.46
N THR A 163 -1.38 3.19 2.95
CA THR A 163 -0.20 2.77 3.71
C THR A 163 0.91 3.83 3.67
N PRO A 164 1.81 3.86 4.66
CA PRO A 164 2.97 4.75 4.67
C PRO A 164 3.87 4.58 3.45
N THR A 165 4.21 3.34 3.07
CA THR A 165 5.02 3.05 1.88
C THR A 165 4.32 3.53 0.61
N GLY A 166 3.02 3.24 0.48
CA GLY A 166 2.22 3.67 -0.65
C GLY A 166 2.15 5.19 -0.76
N ALA A 167 1.96 5.90 0.36
CA ALA A 167 1.96 7.36 0.41
C ALA A 167 3.29 7.96 -0.07
N LEU A 168 4.41 7.43 0.42
CA LEU A 168 5.75 7.89 0.07
C LEU A 168 6.04 7.66 -1.42
N PHE A 169 5.75 6.47 -1.94
CA PHE A 169 6.05 6.16 -3.34
C PHE A 169 5.10 6.87 -4.31
N ALA A 170 3.84 7.07 -3.92
CA ALA A 170 2.92 7.91 -4.65
C ALA A 170 3.38 9.38 -4.68
N LEU A 171 3.92 9.90 -3.57
CA LEU A 171 4.55 11.22 -3.52
C LEU A 171 5.76 11.31 -4.47
N ILE A 172 6.69 10.36 -4.40
CA ILE A 172 7.89 10.32 -5.27
C ILE A 172 7.48 10.27 -6.74
N MET A 173 6.64 9.31 -7.12
CA MET A 173 6.12 9.14 -8.48
C MET A 173 5.34 10.38 -8.94
N GLY A 174 4.50 10.91 -8.07
CA GLY A 174 3.68 12.09 -8.30
C GLY A 174 4.53 13.31 -8.63
N VAL A 175 5.49 13.63 -7.76
CA VAL A 175 6.41 14.77 -7.89
C VAL A 175 7.30 14.62 -9.12
N ALA A 176 7.86 13.44 -9.37
CA ALA A 176 8.73 13.18 -10.51
C ALA A 176 7.99 13.38 -11.85
N THR A 177 6.72 13.00 -11.92
CA THR A 177 5.91 13.09 -13.15
C THR A 177 5.11 14.41 -13.26
N ALA A 178 4.97 15.17 -12.18
CA ALA A 178 4.21 16.42 -12.12
C ALA A 178 4.96 17.62 -12.73
N LYS A 179 5.04 17.68 -14.07
CA LYS A 179 5.78 18.74 -14.83
C LYS A 179 5.64 20.16 -14.27
N LYS A 180 4.46 20.81 -14.40
CA LYS A 180 4.23 22.23 -14.00
C LYS A 180 3.60 22.40 -12.62
N ARG A 181 3.26 21.30 -11.94
CA ARG A 181 2.53 21.29 -10.66
C ARG A 181 3.32 20.60 -9.56
N ARG A 182 4.65 20.53 -9.72
CA ARG A 182 5.55 19.80 -8.82
C ARG A 182 5.38 20.21 -7.37
N LEU A 183 5.41 21.53 -7.08
CA LEU A 183 5.22 22.03 -5.72
C LEU A 183 3.83 21.70 -5.15
N SER A 184 2.75 21.94 -5.90
CA SER A 184 1.40 21.59 -5.43
C SER A 184 1.25 20.09 -5.18
N THR A 185 1.85 19.25 -6.03
CA THR A 185 1.81 17.78 -5.90
C THR A 185 2.64 17.31 -4.72
N PHE A 186 3.78 17.96 -4.47
CA PHE A 186 4.59 17.74 -3.27
C PHE A 186 3.80 18.07 -2.00
N LEU A 187 3.17 19.25 -1.93
CA LEU A 187 2.37 19.65 -0.77
C LEU A 187 1.17 18.72 -0.54
N VAL A 188 0.49 18.30 -1.60
CA VAL A 188 -0.59 17.30 -1.51
C VAL A 188 -0.05 15.97 -0.98
N GLY A 189 1.03 15.45 -1.56
CA GLY A 189 1.60 14.18 -1.10
C GLY A 189 2.14 14.25 0.33
N LEU A 190 2.73 15.37 0.74
CA LEU A 190 3.15 15.60 2.12
C LEU A 190 1.96 15.60 3.08
N GLY A 191 0.87 16.28 2.73
CA GLY A 191 -0.39 16.24 3.48
C GLY A 191 -0.96 14.83 3.62
N LEU A 192 -0.87 14.03 2.55
CA LEU A 192 -1.29 12.62 2.57
C LEU A 192 -0.38 11.71 3.41
N CYS A 193 0.85 12.12 3.72
CA CYS A 193 1.75 11.39 4.61
C CYS A 193 1.53 11.74 6.09
N LEU A 194 0.87 12.85 6.42
CA LEU A 194 0.69 13.29 7.81
C LEU A 194 0.02 12.25 8.73
N PRO A 195 -0.98 11.46 8.29
CA PRO A 195 -1.64 10.49 9.18
C PRO A 195 -0.69 9.48 9.83
N TRP A 196 0.36 9.05 9.13
CA TRP A 196 1.35 8.13 9.69
C TRP A 196 2.63 8.85 10.14
N LEU A 197 3.00 9.96 9.49
CA LEU A 197 4.22 10.70 9.80
C LEU A 197 4.12 11.40 11.16
N VAL A 198 2.97 11.96 11.51
CA VAL A 198 2.79 12.63 12.80
C VAL A 198 2.92 11.64 13.96
N PRO A 199 2.21 10.50 14.00
CA PRO A 199 2.43 9.51 15.06
C PRO A 199 3.85 8.95 15.09
N ALA A 200 4.49 8.73 13.93
CA ALA A 200 5.88 8.29 13.87
C ALA A 200 6.85 9.31 14.50
N LEU A 201 6.63 10.61 14.29
CA LEU A 201 7.41 11.66 14.96
C LEU A 201 7.18 11.67 16.47
N PHE A 202 5.95 11.48 16.95
CA PHE A 202 5.67 11.35 18.39
C PHE A 202 6.39 10.16 19.03
N SER A 203 6.38 9.00 18.35
CA SER A 203 7.10 7.81 18.80
C SER A 203 8.61 8.05 18.86
N LEU A 204 9.17 8.77 17.88
CA LEU A 204 10.57 9.18 17.89
C LEU A 204 10.92 10.09 19.08
N PHE A 205 10.14 11.14 19.34
CA PHE A 205 10.42 12.07 20.44
C PHE A 205 10.16 11.47 21.83
N SER A 206 9.40 10.38 21.93
CA SER A 206 9.14 9.67 23.17
C SER A 206 10.15 8.55 23.46
N GLY A 207 11.21 8.42 22.66
CA GLY A 207 12.29 7.46 22.90
C GLY A 207 11.90 6.00 22.67
N SER A 208 10.80 5.75 21.94
CA SER A 208 10.39 4.39 21.60
C SER A 208 11.42 3.75 20.65
N ALA A 209 11.89 2.56 21.01
CA ALA A 209 13.12 1.95 20.52
C ALA A 209 13.22 1.86 18.99
N ALA A 210 14.45 2.06 18.48
CA ALA A 210 14.80 1.72 17.11
C ALA A 210 14.58 0.23 16.82
N SER A 211 14.23 -0.10 15.57
CA SER A 211 14.07 -1.48 15.14
C SER A 211 15.39 -2.26 15.31
N ALA A 212 15.33 -3.50 15.78
CA ALA A 212 16.55 -4.26 16.02
C ALA A 212 17.32 -4.50 14.69
N PRO A 213 18.66 -4.51 14.71
CA PRO A 213 19.48 -4.77 13.52
C PRO A 213 19.13 -6.09 12.81
N ALA A 214 18.69 -7.09 13.57
CA ALA A 214 18.24 -8.39 13.06
C ALA A 214 17.08 -8.29 12.05
N GLY A 215 16.27 -7.23 12.13
CA GLY A 215 15.17 -7.00 11.19
C GLY A 215 15.62 -6.77 9.76
N ALA A 216 16.73 -6.07 9.54
CA ALA A 216 17.19 -5.85 8.17
C ALA A 216 17.57 -7.15 7.45
N ALA A 217 18.15 -8.12 8.16
CA ALA A 217 18.51 -9.41 7.59
C ALA A 217 17.29 -10.32 7.39
N ALA A 218 16.37 -10.37 8.38
CA ALA A 218 15.16 -11.20 8.32
C ALA A 218 14.22 -10.78 7.18
N PHE A 219 14.16 -9.49 6.87
CA PHE A 219 13.30 -8.90 5.83
C PHE A 219 14.02 -8.64 4.50
N ALA A 220 15.28 -9.08 4.35
CA ALA A 220 16.04 -8.91 3.13
C ALA A 220 15.41 -9.71 1.97
N PRO A 221 15.50 -9.21 0.71
CA PRO A 221 15.01 -9.95 -0.45
C PRO A 221 15.69 -11.31 -0.56
N ARG A 222 14.89 -12.35 -0.81
CA ARG A 222 15.37 -13.72 -0.91
C ARG A 222 15.51 -14.19 -2.36
N ALA A 223 16.38 -15.16 -2.54
CA ALA A 223 16.57 -15.84 -3.81
C ALA A 223 15.44 -16.84 -4.04
N GLU A 224 14.94 -16.89 -5.27
CA GLU A 224 14.03 -17.92 -5.74
C GLU A 224 14.79 -18.95 -6.58
N GLN A 225 14.21 -20.15 -6.69
CA GLN A 225 14.89 -21.31 -7.28
C GLN A 225 15.44 -20.99 -8.67
N GLY A 226 16.73 -21.23 -8.87
CA GLY A 226 17.44 -20.99 -10.13
C GLY A 226 17.68 -19.53 -10.52
N ALA A 227 16.96 -18.56 -9.93
CA ALA A 227 17.07 -17.14 -10.31
C ALA A 227 18.11 -16.35 -9.48
N GLY A 228 18.39 -16.79 -8.25
CA GLY A 228 19.18 -16.01 -7.29
C GLY A 228 18.45 -14.72 -6.87
N THR A 229 18.94 -13.99 -5.87
CA THR A 229 18.25 -12.78 -5.37
C THR A 229 18.16 -11.69 -6.45
N LEU A 230 19.24 -11.47 -7.21
CA LEU A 230 19.25 -10.49 -8.29
C LEU A 230 18.20 -10.83 -9.35
N GLY A 231 18.17 -12.07 -9.85
CA GLY A 231 17.20 -12.50 -10.85
C GLY A 231 15.76 -12.45 -10.34
N SER A 232 15.55 -12.77 -9.06
CA SER A 232 14.23 -12.67 -8.40
C SER A 232 13.74 -11.23 -8.39
N LEU A 233 14.59 -10.28 -7.97
CA LEU A 233 14.27 -8.85 -7.97
C LEU A 233 14.02 -8.29 -9.38
N LEU A 234 14.82 -8.69 -10.37
CA LEU A 234 14.61 -8.32 -11.78
C LEU A 234 13.33 -8.95 -12.36
N GLY A 235 12.91 -10.11 -11.85
CA GLY A 235 11.62 -10.72 -12.14
C GLY A 235 10.46 -10.13 -11.34
N LEU A 236 10.69 -9.09 -10.53
CA LEU A 236 9.76 -8.48 -9.58
C LEU A 236 9.37 -9.35 -8.35
N GLY A 237 10.01 -10.51 -8.16
CA GLY A 237 9.77 -11.39 -7.01
C GLY A 237 10.73 -11.14 -5.85
N GLY A 238 11.04 -12.19 -5.09
CA GLY A 238 12.05 -12.17 -4.04
C GLY A 238 11.53 -11.67 -2.69
N ILE A 239 10.25 -11.87 -2.37
CA ILE A 239 9.72 -11.65 -1.02
C ILE A 239 10.50 -12.45 0.03
N TRP A 240 10.65 -11.88 1.22
CA TRP A 240 11.42 -12.47 2.31
C TRP A 240 10.72 -13.68 2.97
N ASN A 241 9.38 -13.74 2.89
CA ASN A 241 8.61 -14.84 3.48
C ASN A 241 8.41 -15.97 2.47
N ALA A 242 9.00 -17.14 2.75
CA ALA A 242 8.92 -18.30 1.87
C ALA A 242 7.48 -18.77 1.66
N ASP A 243 6.62 -18.71 2.69
CA ASP A 243 5.23 -19.16 2.57
C ASP A 243 4.37 -18.25 1.66
N ALA A 244 4.88 -17.05 1.33
CA ALA A 244 4.25 -16.12 0.40
C ALA A 244 4.75 -16.30 -1.05
N VAL A 245 5.67 -17.24 -1.30
CA VAL A 245 6.20 -17.53 -2.65
C VAL A 245 5.28 -18.55 -3.34
N PRO A 246 4.81 -18.28 -4.57
CA PRO A 246 4.07 -19.28 -5.35
C PRO A 246 4.90 -20.52 -5.65
N VAL A 247 4.28 -21.70 -5.60
CA VAL A 247 4.93 -23.01 -5.81
C VAL A 247 5.65 -23.08 -7.15
N SER A 248 5.12 -22.46 -8.21
CA SER A 248 5.83 -22.43 -9.50
C SER A 248 7.20 -21.77 -9.38
N ARG A 249 7.34 -20.72 -8.56
CA ARG A 249 8.60 -19.97 -8.44
C ARG A 249 9.65 -20.76 -7.69
N GLU A 250 9.24 -21.60 -6.74
CA GLU A 250 10.10 -22.61 -6.11
C GLU A 250 10.56 -23.71 -7.08
N ASN A 251 9.89 -23.88 -8.22
CA ASN A 251 10.24 -24.84 -9.27
C ASN A 251 11.00 -24.22 -10.44
N GLY A 252 11.60 -23.03 -10.27
CA GLY A 252 12.46 -22.41 -11.28
C GLY A 252 11.78 -21.47 -12.27
N PHE A 253 10.46 -21.27 -12.17
CA PHE A 253 9.72 -20.38 -13.09
C PHE A 253 10.12 -18.89 -12.93
N ALA A 254 10.82 -18.53 -11.85
CA ALA A 254 11.44 -17.22 -11.68
C ALA A 254 12.40 -16.84 -12.83
N LEU A 255 13.02 -17.83 -13.48
CA LEU A 255 13.87 -17.62 -14.67
C LEU A 255 13.14 -16.95 -15.83
N LEU A 256 11.83 -17.18 -15.98
CA LEU A 256 11.01 -16.55 -17.01
C LEU A 256 10.79 -15.07 -16.73
N GLY A 257 10.82 -14.65 -15.46
CA GLY A 257 10.85 -13.24 -15.07
C GLY A 257 12.15 -12.54 -15.49
N ILE A 258 13.29 -13.25 -15.42
CA ILE A 258 14.56 -12.76 -15.95
C ILE A 258 14.49 -12.61 -17.47
N GLY A 259 13.92 -13.61 -18.16
CA GLY A 259 13.66 -13.55 -19.60
C GLY A 259 12.76 -12.38 -19.99
N LEU A 260 11.69 -12.13 -19.21
CA LEU A 260 10.82 -10.98 -19.37
C LEU A 260 11.62 -9.68 -19.21
N PHE A 261 12.39 -9.52 -18.14
CA PHE A 261 13.20 -8.33 -17.92
C PHE A 261 14.16 -8.07 -19.09
N ALA A 262 14.89 -9.10 -19.53
CA ALA A 262 15.79 -9.03 -20.68
C ALA A 262 15.06 -8.59 -21.96
N ALA A 263 13.86 -9.15 -22.23
CA ALA A 263 13.03 -8.73 -23.34
C ALA A 263 12.65 -7.24 -23.22
N LEU A 264 12.19 -6.79 -22.04
CA LEU A 264 11.78 -5.40 -21.81
C LEU A 264 12.90 -4.38 -22.12
N LEU A 265 14.17 -4.75 -21.92
CA LEU A 265 15.32 -3.90 -22.26
C LEU A 265 15.39 -3.53 -23.76
N LEU A 266 14.80 -4.34 -24.64
CA LEU A 266 14.72 -4.05 -26.08
C LEU A 266 13.86 -2.82 -26.39
N CYS A 267 13.04 -2.36 -25.44
CA CYS A 267 12.17 -1.20 -25.57
C CYS A 267 12.59 -0.01 -24.70
N LEU A 268 13.85 0.06 -24.21
CA LEU A 268 14.32 1.16 -23.34
C LEU A 268 14.01 2.55 -23.90
N ARG A 269 14.18 2.76 -25.20
CA ARG A 269 13.92 4.05 -25.87
C ARG A 269 12.44 4.45 -25.88
N HIS A 270 11.53 3.50 -25.67
CA HIS A 270 10.09 3.74 -25.62
C HIS A 270 9.63 4.24 -24.23
N CYS A 271 10.42 4.01 -23.19
CA CYS A 271 10.08 4.40 -21.82
C CYS A 271 10.50 5.85 -21.53
N PRO A 272 9.62 6.67 -20.93
CA PRO A 272 10.02 7.99 -20.46
C PRO A 272 11.20 7.91 -19.48
N PRO A 273 12.26 8.75 -19.63
CA PRO A 273 13.44 8.67 -18.77
C PRO A 273 13.15 8.76 -17.27
N VAL A 274 12.14 9.56 -16.90
CA VAL A 274 11.71 9.68 -15.49
C VAL A 274 11.24 8.35 -14.91
N LEU A 275 10.55 7.51 -15.68
CA LEU A 275 10.08 6.21 -15.20
C LEU A 275 11.24 5.21 -15.13
N LEU A 276 12.16 5.24 -16.09
CA LEU A 276 13.40 4.45 -16.03
C LEU A 276 14.21 4.78 -14.78
N TRP A 277 14.44 6.05 -14.48
CA TRP A 277 15.17 6.47 -13.28
C TRP A 277 14.50 6.00 -11.99
N LEU A 278 13.17 6.09 -11.90
CA LEU A 278 12.44 5.58 -10.73
C LEU A 278 12.50 4.05 -10.64
N GLY A 279 12.47 3.34 -11.77
CA GLY A 279 12.64 1.89 -11.79
C GLY A 279 14.05 1.46 -11.37
N VAL A 280 15.09 2.15 -11.85
CA VAL A 280 16.48 1.94 -11.41
C VAL A 280 16.64 2.27 -9.93
N LEU A 281 16.01 3.34 -9.43
CA LEU A 281 16.03 3.67 -8.01
C LEU A 281 15.36 2.59 -7.16
N GLY A 282 14.21 2.07 -7.59
CA GLY A 282 13.49 1.01 -6.89
C GLY A 282 14.26 -0.31 -6.85
N LEU A 283 14.63 -0.82 -8.03
CA LEU A 283 15.39 -2.08 -8.15
C LEU A 283 16.78 -1.94 -7.52
N GLY A 284 17.49 -0.85 -7.81
CA GLY A 284 18.82 -0.57 -7.27
C GLY A 284 18.80 -0.41 -5.76
N GLY A 285 17.76 0.20 -5.19
CA GLY A 285 17.57 0.28 -3.74
C GLY A 285 17.39 -1.10 -3.10
N ALA A 286 16.52 -1.95 -3.67
CA ALA A 286 16.34 -3.32 -3.19
C ALA A 286 17.65 -4.14 -3.29
N ILE A 287 18.34 -4.06 -4.44
CA ILE A 287 19.63 -4.73 -4.64
C ILE A 287 20.70 -4.21 -3.67
N ALA A 288 20.78 -2.89 -3.45
CA ALA A 288 21.75 -2.30 -2.54
C ALA A 288 21.55 -2.78 -1.10
N THR A 289 20.29 -2.86 -0.64
CA THR A 289 20.02 -3.37 0.72
C THR A 289 20.39 -4.85 0.88
N TRP A 290 20.22 -5.66 -0.17
CA TRP A 290 20.64 -7.06 -0.19
C TRP A 290 22.17 -7.20 -0.20
N LEU A 291 22.88 -6.40 -1.01
CA LEU A 291 24.35 -6.44 -1.11
C LEU A 291 25.06 -5.83 0.11
N LEU A 292 24.39 -4.94 0.84
CA LEU A 292 24.94 -4.21 1.98
C LEU A 292 24.10 -4.44 3.25
N PRO A 293 23.99 -5.69 3.75
CA PRO A 293 23.12 -6.02 4.88
C PRO A 293 23.56 -5.30 6.16
N GLY A 294 24.86 -5.15 6.40
CA GLY A 294 25.39 -4.42 7.57
C GLY A 294 25.05 -2.93 7.57
N ALA A 295 25.13 -2.28 6.40
CA ALA A 295 24.74 -0.87 6.27
C ALA A 295 23.23 -0.69 6.44
N THR A 296 22.44 -1.62 5.89
CA THR A 296 20.98 -1.62 6.06
C THR A 296 20.59 -1.83 7.51
N ALA A 297 21.22 -2.77 8.21
CA ALA A 297 21.00 -3.01 9.63
C ALA A 297 21.36 -1.79 10.48
N TRP A 298 22.48 -1.13 10.18
CA TRP A 298 22.85 0.12 10.84
C TRP A 298 21.84 1.24 10.60
N VAL A 299 21.40 1.42 9.35
CA VAL A 299 20.39 2.44 9.00
C VAL A 299 19.07 2.17 9.70
N VAL A 300 18.57 0.94 9.70
CA VAL A 300 17.32 0.56 10.35
C VAL A 300 17.39 0.75 11.88
N ALA A 301 18.55 0.49 12.48
CA ALA A 301 18.76 0.61 13.91
C ALA A 301 19.08 2.04 14.40
N ASN A 302 19.57 2.93 13.53
CA ASN A 302 20.03 4.26 13.95
C ASN A 302 19.27 5.42 13.32
N ILE A 303 18.59 5.22 12.19
CA ILE A 303 17.85 6.27 11.50
C ILE A 303 16.36 6.09 11.79
N PRO A 304 15.74 7.02 12.52
CA PRO A 304 14.31 7.00 12.77
C PRO A 304 13.47 6.90 11.49
N GLY A 305 12.48 6.01 11.49
CA GLY A 305 11.63 5.77 10.33
C GLY A 305 12.26 4.91 9.22
N ALA A 306 13.56 4.60 9.30
CA ALA A 306 14.20 3.73 8.32
C ALA A 306 13.73 2.27 8.38
N GLY A 307 13.08 1.86 9.48
CA GLY A 307 12.36 0.59 9.57
C GLY A 307 11.31 0.39 8.47
N LEU A 308 10.81 1.47 7.85
CA LEU A 308 9.93 1.37 6.67
C LEU A 308 10.62 0.68 5.48
N PHE A 309 11.94 0.78 5.39
CA PHE A 309 12.78 0.22 4.33
C PHE A 309 13.40 -1.13 4.68
N ARG A 310 13.15 -1.67 5.89
CA ARG A 310 13.68 -2.99 6.30
C ARG A 310 13.21 -4.11 5.36
N ASP A 311 11.95 -4.02 4.92
CA ASP A 311 11.40 -4.84 3.85
C ASP A 311 11.64 -4.12 2.51
N SER A 312 12.84 -4.29 1.98
CA SER A 312 13.31 -3.53 0.83
C SER A 312 12.78 -4.04 -0.51
N GLN A 313 12.22 -5.26 -0.56
CA GLN A 313 11.56 -5.76 -1.76
C GLN A 313 10.36 -4.86 -2.14
N LYS A 314 9.76 -4.14 -1.17
CA LYS A 314 8.74 -3.12 -1.45
C LYS A 314 9.21 -2.07 -2.46
N LEU A 315 10.50 -1.72 -2.48
CA LEU A 315 11.07 -0.72 -3.40
C LEU A 315 10.89 -1.09 -4.87
N VAL A 316 10.78 -2.39 -5.17
CA VAL A 316 10.59 -2.93 -6.53
C VAL A 316 9.34 -2.35 -7.20
N MET A 317 8.30 -2.00 -6.45
CA MET A 317 7.07 -1.45 -7.05
C MET A 317 7.29 -0.13 -7.81
N LEU A 318 8.34 0.66 -7.47
CA LEU A 318 8.69 1.86 -8.22
C LEU A 318 9.08 1.57 -9.68
N ALA A 319 9.45 0.32 -10.00
CA ALA A 319 9.74 -0.13 -11.35
C ALA A 319 8.48 -0.46 -12.18
N LEU A 320 7.32 -0.71 -11.55
CA LEU A 320 6.11 -1.16 -12.27
C LEU A 320 5.68 -0.21 -13.40
N PRO A 321 5.69 1.13 -13.25
CA PRO A 321 5.36 2.02 -14.37
C PRO A 321 6.37 1.94 -15.52
N ALA A 322 7.65 1.70 -15.24
CA ALA A 322 8.66 1.50 -16.26
C ALA A 322 8.45 0.17 -16.99
N TYR A 323 8.16 -0.92 -16.25
CA TYR A 323 7.84 -2.23 -16.83
C TYR A 323 6.61 -2.15 -17.73
N ALA A 324 5.54 -1.48 -17.28
CA ALA A 324 4.35 -1.24 -18.08
C ALA A 324 4.66 -0.43 -19.36
N ALA A 325 5.46 0.64 -19.23
CA ALA A 325 5.89 1.45 -20.37
C ALA A 325 6.69 0.63 -21.37
N LEU A 326 7.72 -0.11 -20.93
CA LEU A 326 8.56 -0.96 -21.78
C LEU A 326 7.74 -2.06 -22.47
N ALA A 327 6.87 -2.75 -21.71
CA ALA A 327 5.99 -3.79 -22.24
C ALA A 327 5.05 -3.25 -23.31
N SER A 328 4.64 -1.97 -23.21
CA SER A 328 3.77 -1.35 -24.19
C SER A 328 4.43 -1.08 -25.55
N GLY A 329 5.76 -1.19 -25.65
CA GLY A 329 6.52 -1.01 -26.90
C GLY A 329 6.37 -2.19 -27.87
N PHE A 330 5.93 -3.35 -27.40
CA PHE A 330 5.83 -4.56 -28.21
C PHE A 330 4.54 -4.64 -29.03
N ARG A 331 4.62 -5.30 -30.19
CA ARG A 331 3.52 -5.56 -31.12
C ARG A 331 3.70 -6.90 -31.82
N GLY A 332 2.62 -7.51 -32.30
CA GLY A 332 2.68 -8.78 -33.04
C GLY A 332 3.29 -9.92 -32.19
N VAL A 333 4.13 -10.73 -32.81
CA VAL A 333 4.78 -11.90 -32.16
C VAL A 333 5.57 -11.51 -30.91
N PRO A 334 6.43 -10.46 -30.90
CA PRO A 334 7.10 -10.03 -29.67
C PRO A 334 6.15 -9.68 -28.51
N ALA A 335 4.96 -9.13 -28.78
CA ALA A 335 3.99 -8.88 -27.71
C ALA A 335 3.42 -10.18 -27.14
N ALA A 336 3.20 -11.19 -27.98
CA ALA A 336 2.78 -12.52 -27.53
C ALA A 336 3.86 -13.19 -26.66
N VAL A 337 5.14 -13.04 -27.01
CA VAL A 337 6.27 -13.54 -26.18
C VAL A 337 6.28 -12.86 -24.82
N VAL A 338 6.12 -11.52 -24.77
CA VAL A 338 6.04 -10.78 -23.49
C VAL A 338 4.85 -11.26 -22.65
N LEU A 339 3.69 -11.48 -23.25
CA LEU A 339 2.53 -12.04 -22.54
C LEU A 339 2.81 -13.44 -22.00
N LEU A 340 3.38 -14.33 -22.83
CA LEU A 340 3.75 -15.68 -22.42
C LEU A 340 4.72 -15.67 -21.24
N LEU A 341 5.81 -14.89 -21.32
CA LEU A 341 6.78 -14.77 -20.23
C LEU A 341 6.14 -14.22 -18.94
N THR A 342 5.24 -13.24 -19.08
CA THR A 342 4.54 -12.62 -17.94
C THR A 342 3.60 -13.60 -17.22
N PHE A 343 2.85 -14.43 -17.96
CA PHE A 343 2.02 -15.47 -17.36
C PHE A 343 2.84 -16.62 -16.80
N ALA A 344 3.79 -17.09 -17.61
CA ALA A 344 4.54 -18.29 -17.30
C ALA A 344 5.50 -18.09 -16.13
N GLN A 345 5.88 -16.88 -15.72
CA GLN A 345 6.67 -16.71 -14.49
C GLN A 345 5.88 -17.00 -13.20
N VAL A 346 4.54 -17.00 -13.23
CA VAL A 346 3.65 -17.38 -12.11
C VAL A 346 2.33 -17.97 -12.65
N PRO A 347 2.33 -19.15 -13.28
CA PRO A 347 1.14 -19.73 -13.92
C PRO A 347 0.10 -20.21 -12.90
N ASP A 348 0.53 -20.53 -11.69
CA ASP A 348 -0.28 -20.99 -10.57
C ASP A 348 -0.92 -19.84 -9.77
N ALA A 349 -0.76 -18.58 -10.19
CA ALA A 349 -1.29 -17.42 -9.46
C ALA A 349 -2.78 -17.56 -9.07
N PRO A 350 -3.73 -17.96 -9.95
CA PRO A 350 -5.14 -18.11 -9.57
C PRO A 350 -5.38 -19.17 -8.49
N LYS A 351 -4.54 -20.22 -8.46
CA LYS A 351 -4.60 -21.27 -7.45
C LYS A 351 -3.99 -20.76 -6.14
N ALA A 352 -2.83 -20.10 -6.20
CA ALA A 352 -2.18 -19.52 -5.03
C ALA A 352 -3.10 -18.49 -4.33
N MET A 353 -3.81 -17.67 -5.11
CA MET A 353 -4.75 -16.67 -4.59
C MET A 353 -5.93 -17.28 -3.82
N GLN A 354 -6.19 -18.59 -3.87
CA GLN A 354 -7.20 -19.24 -3.02
C GLN A 354 -6.93 -19.03 -1.52
N GLN A 355 -5.68 -18.78 -1.12
CA GLN A 355 -5.36 -18.42 0.25
C GLN A 355 -5.99 -17.10 0.70
N LEU A 356 -6.38 -16.22 -0.23
CA LEU A 356 -7.09 -14.98 0.08
C LEU A 356 -8.58 -15.20 0.40
N ALA A 357 -9.09 -16.44 0.27
CA ALA A 357 -10.47 -16.74 0.60
C ALA A 357 -10.76 -16.30 2.03
N PRO A 358 -11.76 -15.43 2.25
CA PRO A 358 -12.18 -15.05 3.59
C PRO A 358 -12.53 -16.26 4.45
N VAL A 359 -12.30 -16.14 5.76
CA VAL A 359 -12.53 -17.18 6.77
C VAL A 359 -13.35 -16.63 7.92
N GLU A 360 -14.06 -17.50 8.65
CA GLU A 360 -14.67 -17.09 9.91
C GLU A 360 -13.58 -16.81 10.93
N VAL A 361 -13.65 -15.63 11.55
CA VAL A 361 -12.67 -15.17 12.52
C VAL A 361 -13.35 -15.13 13.90
N PRO A 362 -12.93 -15.98 14.85
CA PRO A 362 -13.52 -15.98 16.18
C PRO A 362 -13.12 -14.70 16.92
N VAL A 363 -14.11 -13.96 17.40
CA VAL A 363 -13.94 -12.79 18.27
C VAL A 363 -14.97 -12.91 19.39
N ASP A 364 -14.51 -12.82 20.64
CA ASP A 364 -15.39 -12.82 21.80
C ASP A 364 -16.12 -11.47 21.91
N THR A 365 -17.35 -11.44 21.40
CA THR A 365 -18.20 -10.24 21.40
C THR A 365 -18.57 -9.78 22.81
N ALA A 366 -18.77 -10.70 23.75
CA ALA A 366 -19.08 -10.35 25.13
C ALA A 366 -17.88 -9.66 25.79
N LEU A 367 -16.67 -10.14 25.52
CA LEU A 367 -15.45 -9.49 25.98
C LEU A 367 -15.22 -8.14 25.31
N VAL A 368 -15.54 -7.97 24.02
CA VAL A 368 -15.48 -6.68 23.32
C VAL A 368 -16.42 -5.66 23.96
N GLU A 369 -17.65 -6.06 24.26
CA GLU A 369 -18.62 -5.23 24.95
C GLU A 369 -18.16 -4.89 26.37
N PHE A 370 -17.65 -5.88 27.11
CA PHE A 370 -17.10 -5.69 28.45
C PHE A 370 -15.91 -4.72 28.45
N ALA A 371 -14.98 -4.85 27.50
CA ALA A 371 -13.84 -3.96 27.39
C ALA A 371 -14.27 -2.52 27.11
N ALA A 372 -15.38 -2.30 26.40
CA ALA A 372 -16.00 -0.99 26.17
C ALA A 372 -15.02 0.08 25.63
N GLY A 373 -14.03 -0.34 24.84
CA GLY A 373 -13.00 0.54 24.27
C GLY A 373 -11.84 0.91 25.21
N ARG A 374 -11.77 0.32 26.40
CA ARG A 374 -10.60 0.37 27.28
C ARG A 374 -9.46 -0.45 26.69
N ASP A 375 -8.24 -0.13 27.12
CA ASP A 375 -7.07 -0.86 26.70
C ASP A 375 -7.00 -2.23 27.38
N VAL A 376 -6.82 -3.27 26.59
CA VAL A 376 -6.87 -4.66 27.03
C VAL A 376 -5.48 -5.26 27.01
N LEU A 377 -5.03 -5.80 28.14
CA LEU A 377 -3.82 -6.63 28.22
C LEU A 377 -4.22 -8.10 28.10
N MET A 378 -3.82 -8.74 27.01
CA MET A 378 -3.91 -10.18 26.85
C MET A 378 -2.61 -10.82 27.34
N VAL A 379 -2.68 -11.58 28.42
CA VAL A 379 -1.51 -12.00 29.21
C VAL A 379 -0.75 -13.13 28.51
N ASN A 380 -1.44 -14.16 28.03
CA ASN A 380 -0.84 -15.38 27.47
C ASN A 380 -1.24 -15.67 26.02
N GLU A 381 -1.66 -14.64 25.29
CA GLU A 381 -2.08 -14.77 23.89
C GLU A 381 -0.91 -14.59 22.90
N PRO A 382 -0.79 -15.45 21.87
CA PRO A 382 0.21 -15.28 20.83
C PRO A 382 -0.14 -14.12 19.90
N THR A 383 0.88 -13.48 19.31
CA THR A 383 0.70 -12.42 18.30
C THR A 383 0.18 -12.94 16.96
N LEU A 384 0.46 -14.20 16.66
CA LEU A 384 0.03 -14.91 15.46
C LEU A 384 -0.76 -16.15 15.87
N VAL A 385 -1.83 -16.43 15.16
CA VAL A 385 -2.70 -17.60 15.34
C VAL A 385 -2.81 -18.36 14.03
N THR A 386 -3.26 -19.62 14.10
CA THR A 386 -3.60 -20.39 12.90
C THR A 386 -5.11 -20.41 12.72
N LEU A 387 -5.60 -19.82 11.62
CA LEU A 387 -7.01 -19.80 11.23
C LEU A 387 -7.16 -20.62 9.95
N ASN A 388 -8.01 -21.66 9.98
CA ASN A 388 -8.25 -22.54 8.83
C ASN A 388 -6.95 -23.07 8.17
N GLY A 389 -5.96 -23.46 8.98
CA GLY A 389 -4.67 -23.96 8.52
C GLY A 389 -3.70 -22.91 7.98
N GLN A 390 -4.02 -21.62 8.11
CA GLN A 390 -3.17 -20.51 7.68
C GLN A 390 -2.78 -19.61 8.85
N VAL A 391 -1.53 -19.15 8.86
CA VAL A 391 -1.05 -18.19 9.85
C VAL A 391 -1.70 -16.84 9.58
N ALA A 392 -2.23 -16.20 10.62
CA ALA A 392 -2.78 -14.84 10.59
C ALA A 392 -2.44 -14.09 11.87
N VAL A 393 -2.46 -12.76 11.82
CA VAL A 393 -2.40 -11.93 13.01
C VAL A 393 -3.56 -12.27 13.95
N ASN A 394 -3.31 -12.29 15.26
CA ASN A 394 -4.34 -12.56 16.27
C ASN A 394 -5.51 -11.55 16.14
N PRO A 395 -6.76 -12.03 15.95
CA PRO A 395 -7.96 -11.19 15.82
C PRO A 395 -8.11 -10.14 16.92
N ASN A 396 -7.66 -10.45 18.13
CA ASN A 396 -7.75 -9.56 19.28
C ASN A 396 -7.01 -8.24 19.07
N SER A 397 -5.94 -8.23 18.25
CA SER A 397 -5.21 -7.00 17.89
C SER A 397 -6.05 -5.97 17.11
N LYS A 398 -7.15 -6.41 16.49
CA LYS A 398 -8.09 -5.55 15.76
C LYS A 398 -9.46 -5.47 16.41
N ALA A 399 -9.84 -6.45 17.23
CA ALA A 399 -11.09 -6.44 17.97
C ALA A 399 -11.06 -5.51 19.20
N PHE A 400 -9.88 -5.29 19.78
CA PHE A 400 -9.69 -4.51 21.00
C PHE A 400 -8.72 -3.34 20.80
N SER A 401 -8.74 -2.38 21.75
CA SER A 401 -7.61 -1.49 21.98
C SER A 401 -6.53 -2.29 22.72
N LEU A 402 -5.79 -3.13 22.00
CA LEU A 402 -4.87 -4.07 22.64
C LEU A 402 -3.59 -3.36 23.11
N VAL A 403 -3.12 -3.67 24.31
CA VAL A 403 -1.74 -3.36 24.72
C VAL A 403 -0.83 -4.32 23.96
N GLU A 404 -0.20 -3.84 22.90
CA GLU A 404 0.41 -4.75 21.93
C GLU A 404 1.81 -5.20 22.37
N PRO A 405 2.09 -6.51 22.41
CA PRO A 405 3.43 -7.01 22.67
C PRO A 405 4.39 -6.55 21.58
N GLY A 406 4.01 -6.55 20.31
CA GLY A 406 4.88 -6.13 19.21
C GLY A 406 6.08 -7.04 18.92
N SER A 407 6.30 -8.07 19.74
CA SER A 407 7.40 -8.99 19.56
C SER A 407 7.20 -9.83 18.30
N LEU A 408 8.29 -9.98 17.56
CA LEU A 408 8.32 -10.80 16.35
C LEU A 408 9.57 -11.66 16.37
N SER A 409 9.37 -12.96 16.16
CA SER A 409 10.46 -13.90 15.91
C SER A 409 10.35 -14.46 14.51
N VAL A 410 11.46 -14.48 13.78
CA VAL A 410 11.57 -15.08 12.44
C VAL A 410 12.61 -16.19 12.53
N ASP A 411 12.23 -17.41 12.14
CA ASP A 411 13.10 -18.59 12.19
C ASP A 411 13.74 -18.82 13.59
N GLY A 412 12.98 -18.53 14.66
CA GLY A 412 13.43 -18.65 16.07
C GLY A 412 14.28 -17.49 16.59
N VAL A 413 14.64 -16.51 15.76
CA VAL A 413 15.42 -15.33 16.15
C VAL A 413 14.47 -14.17 16.43
N MET A 414 14.59 -13.53 17.61
CA MET A 414 13.81 -12.34 17.94
C MET A 414 14.28 -11.16 17.08
N VAL A 415 13.37 -10.65 16.27
CA VAL A 415 13.57 -9.58 15.30
C VAL A 415 13.09 -8.24 15.83
N ASP A 416 11.92 -8.23 16.47
CA ASP A 416 11.38 -7.06 17.15
C ASP A 416 11.19 -7.43 18.64
N PRO A 417 11.78 -6.69 19.59
CA PRO A 417 11.58 -6.93 21.01
C PRO A 417 10.15 -6.54 21.42
N PRO A 418 9.65 -7.04 22.57
CA PRO A 418 8.37 -6.61 23.09
C PRO A 418 8.33 -5.09 23.38
N SER A 419 7.15 -4.49 23.26
CA SER A 419 6.95 -3.08 23.57
C SER A 419 7.18 -2.81 25.06
N ALA A 420 7.66 -1.61 25.37
CA ALA A 420 7.98 -1.22 26.74
C ALA A 420 6.73 -1.24 27.63
N ARG A 421 5.61 -0.73 27.12
CA ARG A 421 4.32 -0.69 27.84
C ARG A 421 3.79 -2.11 28.11
N TRP A 422 3.81 -3.00 27.12
CA TRP A 422 3.39 -4.39 27.33
C TRP A 422 4.27 -5.11 28.34
N SER A 423 5.58 -4.91 28.29
CA SER A 423 6.53 -5.53 29.22
C SER A 423 6.29 -5.05 30.66
N ALA A 424 6.10 -3.75 30.85
CA ALA A 424 5.77 -3.16 32.15
C ALA A 424 4.41 -3.65 32.66
N ALA A 425 3.41 -3.75 31.79
CA ALA A 425 2.08 -4.23 32.14
C ALA A 425 2.09 -5.72 32.55
N ARG A 426 2.82 -6.58 31.82
CA ARG A 426 3.03 -7.98 32.21
C ARG A 426 3.74 -8.13 33.54
N GLN A 427 4.73 -7.27 33.81
CA GLN A 427 5.42 -7.26 35.09
C GLN A 427 4.48 -6.84 36.23
N ALA A 428 3.71 -5.76 36.05
CA ALA A 428 2.72 -5.30 37.02
C ALA A 428 1.67 -6.37 37.33
N TRP A 429 1.16 -7.05 36.29
CA TRP A 429 0.24 -8.19 36.46
C TRP A 429 0.87 -9.33 37.27
N THR A 430 2.11 -9.69 36.96
CA THR A 430 2.84 -10.76 37.69
C THR A 430 3.02 -10.42 39.17
N LEU A 431 3.15 -9.13 39.51
CA LEU A 431 3.27 -8.64 40.88
C LEU A 431 1.92 -8.40 41.58
N GLY A 432 0.79 -8.56 40.87
CA GLY A 432 -0.54 -8.26 41.39
C GLY A 432 -0.81 -6.76 41.59
N ASP A 433 -0.05 -5.88 40.93
CA ASP A 433 -0.15 -4.42 41.10
C ASP A 433 -1.16 -3.81 40.12
N LEU A 434 -2.43 -3.80 40.53
CA LEU A 434 -3.52 -3.22 39.74
C LEU A 434 -3.40 -1.70 39.56
N ARG A 435 -2.72 -0.99 40.48
CA ARG A 435 -2.52 0.47 40.36
C ARG A 435 -1.47 0.77 39.30
N ALA A 436 -0.38 0.01 39.26
CA ALA A 436 0.60 0.15 38.20
C ALA A 436 0.01 -0.16 36.81
N LEU A 437 -0.93 -1.11 36.71
CA LEU A 437 -1.67 -1.36 35.48
C LEU A 437 -2.57 -0.17 35.08
N ASP A 438 -3.29 0.41 36.03
CA ASP A 438 -4.10 1.62 35.84
C ASP A 438 -3.23 2.82 35.39
N ASP A 439 -2.07 3.04 36.02
CA ASP A 439 -1.10 4.08 35.65
C ASP A 439 -0.52 3.88 34.24
N LEU A 440 -0.40 2.63 33.79
CA LEU A 440 -0.02 2.27 32.42
C LEU A 440 -1.19 2.40 31.42
N GLY A 441 -2.36 2.82 31.90
CA GLY A 441 -3.59 2.97 31.15
C GLY A 441 -4.15 1.65 30.64
N VAL A 442 -3.95 0.55 31.38
CA VAL A 442 -4.53 -0.76 31.08
C VAL A 442 -5.83 -0.85 31.85
N GLY A 443 -6.97 -0.95 31.17
CA GLY A 443 -8.29 -0.97 31.81
C GLY A 443 -8.86 -2.37 32.03
N VAL A 444 -8.44 -3.35 31.24
CA VAL A 444 -8.87 -4.75 31.37
C VAL A 444 -7.67 -5.68 31.19
N VAL A 445 -7.56 -6.69 32.04
CA VAL A 445 -6.59 -7.78 31.92
C VAL A 445 -7.32 -9.08 31.68
N VAL A 446 -6.85 -9.86 30.71
CA VAL A 446 -7.38 -11.18 30.37
C VAL A 446 -6.25 -12.21 30.49
N ASP A 447 -6.44 -13.16 31.40
CA ASP A 447 -5.49 -14.24 31.68
C ASP A 447 -6.23 -15.59 31.72
N GLY A 448 -6.30 -16.26 30.56
CA GLY A 448 -7.17 -17.41 30.38
C GLY A 448 -8.63 -17.02 30.57
N ASP A 449 -9.34 -17.71 31.45
CA ASP A 449 -10.75 -17.43 31.77
C ASP A 449 -10.92 -16.27 32.77
N LEU A 450 -9.82 -15.77 33.36
CA LEU A 450 -9.86 -14.67 34.31
C LEU A 450 -9.88 -13.32 33.58
N VAL A 451 -10.93 -12.54 33.85
CA VAL A 451 -11.05 -11.15 33.37
C VAL A 451 -11.06 -10.22 34.58
N VAL A 452 -10.10 -9.30 34.64
CA VAL A 452 -9.94 -8.34 35.74
C VAL A 452 -9.99 -6.91 35.23
N GLU A 453 -10.71 -6.06 35.97
CA GLU A 453 -10.80 -4.62 35.75
C GLU A 453 -9.89 -3.88 36.74
N THR A 454 -9.17 -2.87 36.25
CA THR A 454 -8.15 -2.11 37.02
C THR A 454 -8.66 -0.73 37.46
N GLY A 455 -9.51 -0.08 36.64
CA GLY A 455 -10.10 1.24 36.89
C GLY A 455 -10.04 2.21 35.70
N ASP A 456 -9.10 1.98 34.76
CA ASP A 456 -8.83 2.91 33.67
C ASP A 456 -10.00 3.04 32.68
N GLN A 457 -10.12 4.23 32.10
CA GLN A 457 -11.18 4.59 31.16
C GLN A 457 -10.70 4.50 29.70
N PRO A 458 -11.62 4.42 28.72
CA PRO A 458 -11.23 4.43 27.31
C PRO A 458 -10.34 5.63 26.96
N GLN A 459 -9.21 5.38 26.29
CA GLN A 459 -8.24 6.42 25.97
C GLN A 459 -8.75 7.38 24.87
N ARG A 460 -9.50 8.42 25.28
CA ARG A 460 -10.07 9.46 24.40
C ARG A 460 -9.40 10.82 24.51
N GLY A 461 -8.14 10.85 24.98
CA GLY A 461 -7.37 12.08 25.17
C GLY A 461 -6.87 12.75 23.88
N PHE A 462 -5.88 13.64 24.01
CA PHE A 462 -5.33 14.45 22.92
C PHE A 462 -4.86 13.62 21.71
N LYS A 463 -4.12 12.52 21.93
CA LYS A 463 -3.62 11.64 20.86
C LYS A 463 -4.77 11.06 20.03
N PHE A 464 -5.86 10.66 20.68
CA PHE A 464 -7.05 10.14 20.03
C PHE A 464 -7.71 11.21 19.13
N GLY A 465 -7.93 12.40 19.68
CA GLY A 465 -8.47 13.54 18.93
C GLY A 465 -7.60 13.96 17.74
N LEU A 466 -6.27 13.99 17.92
CA LEU A 466 -5.32 14.28 16.84
C LEU A 466 -5.36 13.21 15.74
N GLY A 467 -5.40 11.93 16.11
CA GLY A 467 -5.55 10.82 15.15
C GLY A 467 -6.82 10.93 14.32
N LEU A 468 -7.96 11.24 14.96
CA LEU A 468 -9.22 11.50 14.25
C LEU A 468 -9.16 12.72 13.34
N ALA A 469 -8.50 13.80 13.78
CA ALA A 469 -8.35 15.00 12.95
C ALA A 469 -7.50 14.72 11.70
N LEU A 470 -6.40 13.96 11.84
CA LEU A 470 -5.55 13.55 10.71
C LEU A 470 -6.30 12.63 9.74
N LEU A 471 -7.06 11.67 10.26
CA LEU A 471 -7.92 10.79 9.46
C LEU A 471 -9.02 11.58 8.73
N GLY A 472 -9.69 12.50 9.43
CA GLY A 472 -10.69 13.40 8.85
C GLY A 472 -10.13 14.29 7.75
N MET A 473 -8.92 14.84 7.95
CA MET A 473 -8.20 15.59 6.91
C MET A 473 -7.90 14.70 5.69
N TRP A 474 -7.45 13.47 5.90
CA TRP A 474 -7.19 12.53 4.81
C TRP A 474 -8.47 12.16 4.06
N LEU A 475 -9.59 11.95 4.75
CA LEU A 475 -10.91 11.68 4.16
C LEU A 475 -11.45 12.87 3.35
N ALA A 476 -11.19 14.10 3.79
CA ALA A 476 -11.62 15.31 3.09
C ALA A 476 -10.77 15.62 1.83
N ALA A 477 -9.58 15.03 1.70
CA ALA A 477 -8.61 15.38 0.67
C ALA A 477 -9.15 15.26 -0.79
N PRO A 478 -9.87 14.19 -1.19
CA PRO A 478 -10.46 14.07 -2.53
C PRO A 478 -11.38 15.24 -2.90
N LEU A 479 -12.24 15.67 -1.96
CA LEU A 479 -13.15 16.79 -2.17
C LEU A 479 -12.38 18.09 -2.39
N LEU A 480 -11.33 18.33 -1.60
CA LEU A 480 -10.45 19.49 -1.76
C LEU A 480 -9.74 19.48 -3.13
N PHE A 481 -9.28 18.32 -3.59
CA PHE A 481 -8.64 18.21 -4.91
C PHE A 481 -9.59 18.60 -6.05
N LEU A 482 -10.85 18.18 -5.97
CA LEU A 482 -11.89 18.50 -6.95
C LEU A 482 -12.20 20.02 -6.95
N LEU A 483 -12.34 20.63 -5.78
CA LEU A 483 -12.67 22.04 -5.63
C LEU A 483 -11.53 22.98 -6.09
N PHE A 484 -10.28 22.66 -5.72
CA PHE A 484 -9.14 23.55 -5.97
C PHE A 484 -8.33 23.20 -7.23
N GLY A 485 -8.38 21.94 -7.69
CA GLY A 485 -7.65 21.50 -8.87
C GLY A 485 -8.24 21.99 -10.19
N GLY A 486 -9.55 22.28 -10.25
CA GLY A 486 -10.27 22.73 -11.45
C GLY A 486 -10.24 24.24 -11.72
N ARG A 487 -10.06 25.07 -10.68
CA ARG A 487 -10.37 26.53 -10.73
C ARG A 487 -9.52 27.38 -11.68
N ARG A 488 -8.34 26.94 -12.14
CA ARG A 488 -7.50 27.76 -13.06
C ARG A 488 -7.89 27.72 -14.54
N ARG A 489 -8.87 26.91 -14.96
CA ARG A 489 -9.36 26.95 -16.37
C ARG A 489 -10.32 28.11 -16.65
N GLY A 490 -10.99 28.67 -15.64
CA GLY A 490 -11.95 29.77 -15.79
C GLY A 490 -11.31 31.13 -16.04
N LEU A 491 -10.28 31.49 -15.28
CA LEU A 491 -9.65 32.82 -15.32
C LEU A 491 -9.01 33.16 -16.68
N ARG A 492 -8.50 32.15 -17.40
CA ARG A 492 -7.88 32.35 -18.72
C ARG A 492 -8.89 32.56 -19.86
N LYS A 493 -10.12 32.05 -19.72
CA LYS A 493 -11.22 32.30 -20.67
C LYS A 493 -11.88 33.68 -20.47
N GLY A 494 -11.88 34.21 -19.25
CA GLY A 494 -12.35 35.57 -18.94
C GLY A 494 -11.43 36.67 -19.51
N ALA A 495 -10.12 36.53 -19.30
CA ALA A 495 -9.14 37.51 -19.79
C ALA A 495 -9.05 37.58 -21.33
N GLY A 496 -9.18 36.44 -22.03
CA GLY A 496 -9.17 36.42 -23.50
C GLY A 496 -10.43 37.00 -24.16
N LYS A 497 -11.59 36.93 -23.48
CA LYS A 497 -12.82 37.59 -23.94
C LYS A 497 -12.82 39.10 -23.68
N GLY A 498 -12.23 39.55 -22.57
CA GLY A 498 -12.07 40.99 -22.27
C GLY A 498 -11.16 41.71 -23.26
N ALA A 499 -10.01 41.12 -23.60
CA ALA A 499 -9.05 41.71 -24.54
C ALA A 499 -9.57 41.81 -25.98
N ARG A 500 -10.33 40.82 -26.47
CA ARG A 500 -10.98 40.87 -27.79
C ARG A 500 -12.10 41.91 -27.87
N LYS A 501 -12.80 42.20 -26.75
CA LYS A 501 -13.85 43.22 -26.70
C LYS A 501 -13.29 44.65 -26.63
N ALA A 502 -12.09 44.83 -26.05
CA ALA A 502 -11.37 46.10 -26.05
C ALA A 502 -10.74 46.44 -27.41
N ALA A 503 -10.20 45.44 -28.13
CA ALA A 503 -9.59 45.67 -29.45
C ALA A 503 -10.61 45.93 -30.58
N GLY A 504 -11.87 45.51 -30.42
CA GLY A 504 -12.94 45.72 -31.41
C GLY A 504 -13.67 47.07 -31.33
N ARG A 505 -13.42 47.88 -30.28
CA ARG A 505 -14.08 49.19 -30.09
C ARG A 505 -13.22 50.39 -30.49
N GLY A 506 -11.97 50.19 -30.91
CA GLY A 506 -11.01 51.26 -31.24
C GLY A 506 -10.83 51.59 -32.73
N LYS A 507 -11.60 50.98 -33.64
CA LYS A 507 -11.54 51.25 -35.09
C LYS A 507 -12.94 51.54 -35.63
N GLY A 508 -13.38 52.79 -35.50
CA GLY A 508 -14.68 53.21 -36.04
C GLY A 508 -15.09 54.61 -35.62
N SER A 509 -14.24 55.62 -35.82
CA SER A 509 -14.67 57.02 -35.85
C SER A 509 -13.55 57.87 -36.44
N GLY A 510 -13.71 58.28 -37.70
CA GLY A 510 -12.77 59.19 -38.35
C GLY A 510 -12.92 59.20 -39.87
N LYS A 511 -14.02 59.79 -40.38
CA LYS A 511 -14.08 60.68 -41.55
C LYS A 511 -15.53 60.94 -42.00
N ALA A 512 -15.77 62.20 -42.39
CA ALA A 512 -16.97 62.86 -42.95
C ALA A 512 -17.79 63.63 -41.88
N ALA A 513 -18.13 64.92 -42.00
CA ALA A 513 -17.88 65.97 -43.00
C ALA A 513 -18.21 67.33 -42.34
N THR A 514 -17.87 68.43 -43.06
CA THR A 514 -18.16 69.88 -42.84
C THR A 514 -17.48 70.58 -41.69
#